data_AF-A0AAD9NAS8-F1
#
_entry.id   AF-A0AAD9NAS8-F1
#
_cell.length_a   1.000
_cell.length_b   1.000
_cell.length_c   1.000
_cell.angle_alpha   90.00
_cell.angle_beta   90.00
_cell.angle_gamma   90.00
#
_symmetry.space_group_name_H-M   'P 1'
#
loop_
_entity.id
_entity.type
_entity.pdbx_description
1 polymer ?
#
loop_
_entity_poly.entity_id
_entity_poly.type
_entity_poly.pdbx_seq_one_letter_code
_entity_poly.pdbx_strand_id
1 'polypeptide(L)'
;MIQELGLQMAYNQDVGTHALCRKLMSLPLLPHEHITTMFHTLTDIADLVPALTDLIAYVRTQWIGGTVFTPGDWSVFQQNIRTNNDVEGWHYRLNHRGKRAKLPLYLLCHLLYPEAQLISMQAPLLFPDLSFLLAVSRLICARAEE
;
A
#
# COMPACT_ATOMS: atom_id res chain seq x y z
N MET A 1 -1.06 12.91 6.44
CA MET A 1 -1.37 12.11 7.64
C MET A 1 -0.86 12.74 8.95
N ILE A 2 0.42 12.68 9.33
CA ILE A 2 0.87 13.23 10.65
C ILE A 2 0.68 14.76 10.74
N GLN A 3 0.98 15.51 9.67
CA GLN A 3 0.77 16.96 9.64
C GLN A 3 -0.70 17.37 9.67
N GLU A 4 -1.58 16.59 9.02
CA GLU A 4 -3.03 16.88 8.94
C GLU A 4 -3.76 16.59 10.25
N LEU A 5 -3.22 15.71 11.09
CA LEU A 5 -3.75 15.38 12.42
C LEU A 5 -3.21 16.32 13.52
N GLY A 6 -2.49 17.40 13.16
CA GLY A 6 -1.90 18.32 14.14
C GLY A 6 -0.76 17.71 14.99
N LEU A 7 -0.32 16.50 14.65
CA LEU A 7 0.66 15.73 15.42
C LEU A 7 2.10 16.17 15.22
N GLN A 8 2.36 17.19 14.39
CA GLN A 8 3.71 17.58 13.99
C GLN A 8 4.58 18.06 15.16
N MET A 9 4.01 18.80 16.12
CA MET A 9 4.78 19.22 17.30
C MET A 9 5.06 18.06 18.24
N ALA A 10 4.03 17.24 18.56
CA ALA A 10 4.17 16.07 19.42
C ALA A 10 5.16 15.04 18.84
N TYR A 11 5.13 14.82 17.54
CA TYR A 11 6.07 13.95 16.83
C TYR A 11 7.53 14.44 16.91
N ASN A 12 7.78 15.75 16.94
CA ASN A 12 9.12 16.31 17.00
C ASN A 12 9.65 16.49 18.43
N GLN A 13 8.75 16.67 19.40
CA GLN A 13 9.09 16.99 20.79
C GLN A 13 9.09 15.77 21.71
N ASP A 14 8.25 14.77 21.43
CA ASP A 14 8.15 13.54 22.23
C ASP A 14 8.74 12.32 21.49
N VAL A 15 9.79 11.77 22.09
CA VAL A 15 10.48 10.58 21.58
C VAL A 15 9.57 9.35 21.58
N GLY A 16 8.63 9.25 22.54
CA GLY A 16 7.68 8.15 22.64
C GLY A 16 6.69 8.15 21.48
N THR A 17 6.05 9.30 21.23
CA THR A 17 5.15 9.55 20.10
C THR A 17 5.85 9.29 18.77
N HIS A 18 7.07 9.79 18.60
CA HIS A 18 7.87 9.56 17.40
C HIS A 18 8.13 8.07 17.14
N ALA A 19 8.56 7.34 18.17
CA ALA A 19 8.82 5.91 18.07
C ALA A 19 7.56 5.11 17.75
N LEU A 20 6.42 5.45 18.35
CA LEU A 20 5.15 4.77 18.12
C LEU A 20 4.62 5.02 16.70
N CYS A 21 4.69 6.26 16.21
CA CYS A 21 4.38 6.59 14.83
C CYS A 21 5.23 5.81 13.83
N ARG A 22 6.54 5.67 14.07
CA ARG A 22 7.41 4.83 13.22
C ARG A 22 7.02 3.36 13.26
N LYS A 23 6.67 2.82 14.43
CA LYS A 23 6.20 1.43 14.54
C LYS A 23 4.89 1.22 13.77
N LEU A 24 3.93 2.13 13.88
CA LEU A 24 2.69 2.11 13.09
C LEU A 24 2.96 2.16 11.58
N MET A 25 3.87 3.03 11.12
CA MET A 25 4.24 3.10 9.71
C MET A 25 5.00 1.86 9.19
N SER A 26 5.55 1.05 10.10
CA SER A 26 6.27 -0.17 9.74
C SER A 26 5.38 -1.41 9.63
N LEU A 27 4.09 -1.32 10.00
CA LEU A 27 3.14 -2.44 9.89
C LEU A 27 3.10 -3.11 8.50
N PRO A 28 3.17 -2.38 7.36
CA PRO A 28 3.19 -3.01 6.03
C PRO A 28 4.39 -3.93 5.81
N LEU A 29 5.46 -3.77 6.58
CA LEU A 29 6.67 -4.57 6.48
C LEU A 29 6.55 -5.91 7.22
N LEU A 30 5.43 -6.19 7.90
CA LEU A 30 5.20 -7.42 8.65
C LEU A 30 4.37 -8.43 7.84
N PRO A 31 4.53 -9.74 8.11
CA PRO A 31 3.60 -10.76 7.61
C PRO A 31 2.17 -10.37 7.97
N HIS A 32 1.23 -10.49 7.03
CA HIS A 32 -0.15 -10.00 7.22
C HIS A 32 -0.86 -10.66 8.42
N GLU A 33 -0.50 -11.91 8.73
CA GLU A 33 -0.98 -12.66 9.91
C GLU A 33 -0.61 -12.02 11.25
N HIS A 34 0.45 -11.21 11.29
CA HIS A 34 0.93 -10.56 12.51
C HIS A 34 0.54 -9.08 12.60
N ILE A 35 0.04 -8.47 11.51
CA ILE A 35 -0.27 -7.04 11.46
C ILE A 35 -1.31 -6.65 12.51
N THR A 36 -2.43 -7.37 12.57
CA THR A 36 -3.52 -7.07 13.51
C THR A 36 -3.07 -7.23 14.96
N THR A 37 -2.35 -8.31 15.26
CA THR A 37 -1.80 -8.56 16.60
C THR A 37 -0.83 -7.46 17.01
N MET A 38 0.09 -7.07 16.12
CA MET A 38 1.04 -6.00 16.41
C MET A 38 0.35 -4.65 16.57
N PHE A 39 -0.68 -4.37 15.78
CA PHE A 39 -1.46 -3.13 15.91
C PHE A 39 -2.17 -3.04 17.26
N HIS A 40 -2.72 -4.14 17.79
CA HIS A 40 -3.30 -4.15 19.13
C HIS A 40 -2.25 -3.86 20.22
N THR A 41 -1.08 -4.52 20.16
CA THR A 41 0.02 -4.23 21.10
C THR A 41 0.46 -2.76 21.05
N LEU A 42 0.49 -2.15 19.86
CA LEU A 42 0.82 -0.74 19.70
C LEU A 42 -0.30 0.18 20.21
N THR A 43 -1.55 -0.25 20.11
CA THR A 43 -2.70 0.48 20.68
C THR A 43 -2.58 0.54 22.20
N ASP A 44 -2.33 -0.60 22.86
CA ASP A 44 -2.26 -0.67 24.32
C ASP A 44 -1.16 0.26 24.89
N ILE A 45 -0.07 0.42 24.14
CA ILE A 45 1.03 1.35 24.48
C ILE A 45 0.61 2.81 24.25
N ALA A 46 -0.21 3.07 23.24
CA ALA A 46 -0.61 4.40 22.81
C ALA A 46 -1.84 4.95 23.53
N ASP A 47 -2.61 4.12 24.24
CA ASP A 47 -3.73 4.55 25.09
C ASP A 47 -3.28 5.54 26.19
N LEU A 48 -1.97 5.58 26.47
CA LEU A 48 -1.34 6.52 27.39
C LEU A 48 -1.04 7.90 26.74
N VAL A 49 -1.24 8.05 25.43
CA VAL A 49 -0.89 9.26 24.65
C VAL A 49 -2.14 9.80 23.93
N PRO A 50 -2.85 10.79 24.53
CA PRO A 50 -4.08 11.34 23.98
C PRO A 50 -3.95 11.93 22.57
N ALA A 51 -2.76 12.42 22.22
CA ALA A 51 -2.49 12.97 20.91
C ALA A 51 -2.61 11.93 19.77
N LEU A 52 -2.41 10.64 20.07
CA LEU A 52 -2.40 9.56 19.09
C LEU A 52 -3.75 8.84 18.93
N THR A 53 -4.74 9.17 19.77
CA THR A 53 -6.05 8.52 19.77
C THR A 53 -6.74 8.61 18.41
N ASP A 54 -6.75 9.79 17.80
CA ASP A 54 -7.39 10.00 16.48
C ASP A 54 -6.67 9.24 15.37
N LEU A 55 -5.33 9.20 15.40
CA LEU A 55 -4.53 8.44 14.44
C LEU A 55 -4.83 6.94 14.53
N ILE A 56 -4.89 6.40 15.75
CA ILE A 56 -5.15 4.98 15.98
C ILE A 56 -6.57 4.61 15.58
N ALA A 57 -7.56 5.45 15.92
CA ALA A 57 -8.94 5.25 15.48
C ALA A 57 -9.05 5.23 13.95
N TYR A 58 -8.37 6.16 13.28
CA TYR A 58 -8.29 6.18 11.82
C TYR A 58 -7.64 4.89 11.26
N VAL A 59 -6.48 4.48 11.79
CA VAL A 59 -5.78 3.29 11.30
C VAL A 59 -6.61 2.02 11.51
N ARG A 60 -7.25 1.90 12.68
CA ARG A 60 -8.14 0.78 12.98
C ARG A 60 -9.29 0.68 11.99
N THR A 61 -9.97 1.78 11.71
CA THR A 61 -11.17 1.78 10.85
C THR A 61 -10.85 1.63 9.37
N GLN A 62 -9.81 2.30 8.88
CA GLN A 62 -9.50 2.33 7.45
C GLN A 62 -8.62 1.17 7.00
N TRP A 63 -7.64 0.76 7.81
CA TRP A 63 -6.57 -0.14 7.35
C TRP A 63 -6.61 -1.53 8.00
N ILE A 64 -7.13 -1.64 9.23
CA ILE A 64 -7.24 -2.93 9.93
C ILE A 64 -8.63 -3.56 9.73
N GLY A 65 -9.69 -2.79 9.96
CA GLY A 65 -11.08 -3.22 9.80
C GLY A 65 -11.72 -2.84 8.46
N GLY A 66 -10.93 -2.28 7.54
CA GLY A 66 -11.42 -1.88 6.22
C GLY A 66 -11.83 -3.08 5.37
N THR A 67 -12.93 -2.94 4.63
CA THR A 67 -13.45 -4.00 3.75
C THR A 67 -12.90 -3.94 2.32
N VAL A 68 -12.23 -2.83 1.96
CA VAL A 68 -11.74 -2.56 0.60
C VAL A 68 -10.30 -3.03 0.42
N PHE A 69 -9.43 -2.74 1.40
CA PHE A 69 -8.03 -3.17 1.39
C PHE A 69 -7.72 -3.82 2.73
N THR A 70 -7.59 -5.14 2.73
CA THR A 70 -7.28 -5.93 3.93
C THR A 70 -5.77 -5.93 4.20
N PRO A 71 -5.31 -6.26 5.42
CA PRO A 71 -3.88 -6.42 5.71
C PRO A 71 -3.10 -7.34 4.77
N GLY A 72 -3.76 -8.32 4.14
CA GLY A 72 -3.15 -9.17 3.13
C GLY A 72 -2.86 -8.44 1.81
N ASP A 73 -3.66 -7.44 1.46
CA ASP A 73 -3.58 -6.73 0.18
C ASP A 73 -2.47 -5.66 0.17
N TRP A 74 -2.25 -5.00 1.31
CA TRP A 74 -1.27 -3.92 1.43
C TRP A 74 0.02 -4.30 2.17
N SER A 75 0.11 -5.51 2.73
CA SER A 75 1.38 -6.02 3.27
C SER A 75 2.39 -6.17 2.14
N VAL A 76 3.57 -5.58 2.33
CA VAL A 76 4.71 -5.67 1.41
C VAL A 76 5.80 -6.59 1.97
N PHE A 77 5.46 -7.44 2.95
CA PHE A 77 6.38 -8.43 3.50
C PHE A 77 6.81 -9.43 2.42
N GLN A 78 8.13 -9.58 2.25
CA GLN A 78 8.74 -10.42 1.20
C GLN A 78 8.33 -10.09 -0.25
N GLN A 79 7.68 -8.94 -0.49
CA GLN A 79 7.47 -8.47 -1.85
C GLN A 79 8.78 -7.93 -2.41
N ASN A 80 9.17 -8.43 -3.59
CA ASN A 80 10.32 -7.92 -4.34
C ASN A 80 10.03 -6.53 -4.95
N ILE A 81 8.75 -6.13 -5.03
CA ILE A 81 8.32 -4.77 -5.37
C ILE A 81 8.59 -3.89 -4.16
N ARG A 82 9.87 -3.58 -3.99
CA ARG A 82 10.40 -2.70 -2.97
C ARG A 82 11.12 -1.60 -3.72
N THR A 83 10.38 -0.55 -4.07
CA THR A 83 10.74 0.84 -3.77
C THR A 83 9.86 1.78 -4.58
N ASN A 84 9.82 3.03 -4.10
CA ASN A 84 9.45 4.19 -4.90
C ASN A 84 9.99 4.10 -6.35
N ASN A 85 11.18 3.53 -6.56
CA ASN A 85 11.80 3.36 -7.88
C ASN A 85 11.01 2.49 -8.87
N ASP A 86 10.29 1.46 -8.43
CA ASP A 86 9.48 0.63 -9.33
C ASP A 86 8.23 1.38 -9.79
N VAL A 87 7.59 2.10 -8.85
CA VAL A 87 6.43 2.95 -9.12
C VAL A 87 6.83 4.16 -9.97
N GLU A 88 7.95 4.80 -9.64
CA GLU A 88 8.58 5.87 -10.42
C GLU A 88 8.98 5.37 -11.80
N GLY A 89 9.54 4.16 -11.90
CA GLY A 89 9.90 3.52 -13.16
C GLY A 89 8.68 3.23 -14.03
N TRP A 90 7.60 2.71 -13.44
CA TRP A 90 6.32 2.52 -14.14
C TRP A 90 5.72 3.85 -14.60
N HIS A 91 5.69 4.85 -13.71
CA HIS A 91 5.18 6.19 -14.02
C HIS A 91 6.02 6.89 -15.09
N TYR A 92 7.35 6.74 -15.05
CA TYR A 92 8.27 7.24 -16.08
C TYR A 92 7.98 6.62 -17.44
N ARG A 93 7.83 5.28 -17.53
CA ARG A 93 7.49 4.60 -18.78
C ARG A 93 6.14 5.06 -19.34
N LEU A 94 5.13 5.20 -18.47
CA LEU A 94 3.79 5.64 -18.85
C LEU A 94 3.82 7.08 -19.40
N ASN A 95 4.50 7.99 -18.71
CA ASN A 95 4.64 9.38 -19.15
C ASN A 95 5.47 9.50 -20.43
N HIS A 96 6.55 8.73 -20.56
CA HIS A 96 7.38 8.69 -21.76
C HIS A 96 6.59 8.23 -22.99
N ARG A 97 5.76 7.18 -22.85
CA ARG A 97 4.90 6.68 -23.93
C ARG A 97 3.72 7.62 -24.22
N GLY A 98 3.18 8.27 -23.19
CA GLY A 98 2.08 9.23 -23.30
C GLY A 98 2.44 10.51 -24.05
N LYS A 99 3.71 10.93 -24.02
CA LYS A 99 4.24 12.16 -24.67
C LYS A 99 3.47 13.46 -24.39
N ARG A 100 2.54 13.46 -23.43
CA ARG A 100 1.61 14.55 -23.09
C ARG A 100 1.24 14.46 -21.62
N ALA A 101 1.15 15.62 -20.96
CA ALA A 101 0.79 15.71 -19.54
C ALA A 101 -0.69 15.37 -19.23
N LYS A 102 -1.57 15.43 -20.24
CA LYS A 102 -3.00 15.13 -20.11
C LYS A 102 -3.41 14.17 -21.21
N LEU A 103 -3.56 12.90 -20.84
CA LEU A 103 -4.02 11.85 -21.74
C LEU A 103 -5.54 11.72 -21.67
N PRO A 104 -6.26 11.74 -22.80
CA PRO A 104 -7.64 11.29 -22.85
C PRO A 104 -7.75 9.84 -22.33
N LEU A 105 -8.86 9.50 -21.67
CA LEU A 105 -9.04 8.21 -21.02
C LEU A 105 -8.80 7.02 -21.97
N TYR A 106 -9.29 7.09 -23.20
CA TYR A 106 -9.11 6.01 -24.18
C TYR A 106 -7.63 5.73 -24.51
N LEU A 107 -6.80 6.78 -24.60
CA LEU A 107 -5.36 6.66 -24.81
C LEU A 107 -4.66 6.08 -23.56
N LEU A 108 -5.11 6.50 -22.37
CA LEU A 108 -4.61 5.95 -21.12
C LEU A 108 -4.90 4.45 -21.02
N CYS A 109 -6.12 4.01 -21.33
CA CYS A 109 -6.49 2.58 -21.34
C CYS A 109 -5.59 1.76 -22.28
N HIS A 110 -5.30 2.27 -23.49
CA HIS A 110 -4.39 1.62 -24.43
C HIS A 110 -2.95 1.51 -23.93
N LEU A 111 -2.50 2.43 -23.09
CA LEU A 111 -1.16 2.39 -22.49
C LEU A 111 -1.11 1.49 -21.25
N LEU A 112 -2.18 1.46 -20.46
CA LEU A 112 -2.29 0.64 -19.26
C LEU A 112 -2.40 -0.85 -19.57
N TYR A 113 -3.12 -1.21 -20.64
CA TYR A 113 -3.34 -2.62 -20.99
C TYR A 113 -2.03 -3.41 -21.19
N PRO A 114 -1.05 -2.95 -22.00
CA PRO A 114 0.25 -3.61 -22.11
C PRO A 114 1.07 -3.65 -20.80
N GLU A 115 0.99 -2.61 -19.97
CA GLU A 115 1.71 -2.58 -18.70
C GLU A 115 1.13 -3.60 -17.70
N ALA A 116 -0.20 -3.81 -17.69
CA ALA A 116 -0.84 -4.84 -16.89
C ALA A 116 -0.40 -6.25 -17.29
N GLN A 117 -0.21 -6.50 -18.59
CA GLN A 117 0.29 -7.79 -19.11
C GLN A 117 1.73 -8.06 -18.69
N LEU A 118 2.58 -7.03 -18.60
CA LEU A 118 3.95 -7.17 -18.12
C LEU A 118 4.00 -7.57 -16.65
N ILE A 119 3.13 -6.98 -15.82
CA ILE A 119 3.01 -7.33 -14.40
C ILE A 119 2.55 -8.78 -14.25
N SER A 120 1.58 -9.24 -15.05
CA SER A 120 1.10 -10.62 -15.01
C SER A 120 2.12 -11.65 -15.50
N MET A 121 3.05 -11.26 -16.38
CA MET A 121 4.13 -12.13 -16.87
C MET A 121 5.34 -12.19 -15.91
N GLN A 122 5.65 -11.09 -15.23
CA GLN A 122 6.77 -11.02 -14.28
C GLN A 122 6.43 -11.59 -12.91
N ALA A 123 5.16 -11.51 -12.49
CA ALA A 123 4.71 -12.04 -11.20
C ALA A 123 5.00 -13.55 -11.00
N PRO A 124 4.73 -14.46 -11.96
CA PRO A 124 5.07 -15.88 -11.82
C PRO A 124 6.58 -16.16 -11.79
N LEU A 125 7.37 -15.37 -12.51
CA LEU A 125 8.81 -15.60 -12.68
C LEU A 125 9.62 -15.12 -11.47
N LEU A 126 9.09 -14.13 -10.75
CA LEU A 126 9.66 -13.60 -9.52
C LEU A 126 9.03 -14.23 -8.26
N PHE A 127 7.82 -14.78 -8.37
CA PHE A 127 7.05 -15.34 -7.25
C PHE A 127 6.33 -16.64 -7.65
N PRO A 128 6.99 -17.80 -7.49
CA PRO A 128 6.47 -19.09 -7.98
C PRO A 128 5.22 -19.62 -7.25
N ASP A 129 4.81 -19.02 -6.11
CA ASP A 129 3.70 -19.52 -5.27
C ASP A 129 2.49 -18.57 -5.13
N LEU A 130 2.38 -17.52 -5.97
CA LEU A 130 1.26 -16.57 -5.92
C LEU A 130 0.15 -16.91 -6.94
N SER A 131 -0.41 -18.11 -6.81
CA SER A 131 -1.55 -18.61 -7.59
C SER A 131 -2.80 -17.71 -7.48
N PHE A 132 -2.96 -16.98 -6.38
CA PHE A 132 -4.06 -16.05 -6.13
C PHE A 132 -4.00 -14.76 -6.98
N LEU A 133 -2.84 -14.12 -7.11
CA LEU A 133 -2.69 -12.90 -7.92
C LEU A 133 -2.82 -13.19 -9.42
N LEU A 134 -2.36 -14.35 -9.87
CA LEU A 134 -2.61 -14.84 -11.22
C LEU A 134 -4.10 -15.06 -11.49
N ALA A 135 -4.87 -15.57 -10.51
CA ALA A 135 -6.31 -15.72 -10.63
C ALA A 135 -7.03 -14.36 -10.72
N VAL A 136 -6.63 -13.37 -9.91
CA VAL A 136 -7.18 -12.01 -9.96
C VAL A 136 -6.83 -11.31 -11.28
N SER A 137 -5.58 -11.40 -11.73
CA SER A 137 -5.15 -10.86 -13.04
C SER A 137 -5.90 -11.51 -14.21
N ARG A 138 -6.14 -12.82 -14.17
CA ARG A 138 -6.91 -13.54 -15.18
C ARG A 138 -8.39 -13.17 -15.16
N LEU A 139 -8.97 -12.96 -13.98
CA LEU A 139 -10.34 -12.46 -13.82
C LEU A 139 -10.51 -11.05 -14.38
N ILE A 140 -9.53 -10.17 -14.15
CA ILE A 140 -9.52 -8.80 -14.70
C ILE A 140 -9.34 -8.83 -16.22
N CYS A 141 -8.48 -9.71 -16.76
CA CYS A 141 -8.31 -9.85 -18.21
C CYS A 141 -9.53 -10.49 -18.89
N ALA A 142 -10.15 -11.51 -18.28
CA ALA A 142 -11.34 -12.17 -18.81
C ALA A 142 -12.58 -11.25 -18.84
N ARG A 143 -12.63 -10.24 -17.97
CA ARG A 143 -13.69 -9.22 -17.95
C ARG A 143 -13.48 -8.09 -18.96
N ALA A 144 -12.30 -8.00 -19.58
CA ALA A 144 -11.95 -6.96 -20.56
C ALA A 144 -12.18 -7.40 -22.02
N GLU A 145 -12.55 -8.67 -22.25
CA GLU A 145 -12.85 -9.25 -23.57
C GLU A 145 -14.36 -9.47 -23.81
N GLU A 146 -15.23 -8.99 -22.92
CA GLU A 146 -16.70 -8.86 -23.10
C GLU A 146 -17.08 -7.41 -23.45
#